data_AF-A0A7G6WVK4-F1
#
_entry.id   AF-A0A7G6WVK4-F1
#
_cell.length_a   1.000
_cell.length_b   1.000
_cell.length_c   1.000
_cell.angle_alpha   90.00
_cell.angle_beta   90.00
_cell.angle_gamma   90.00
#
_symmetry.space_group_name_H-M   'P 1'
#
loop_
_entity.id
_entity.type
_entity.pdbx_description
1 polymer ?
#
loop_
_entity_poly.entity_id
_entity_poly.type
_entity_poly.pdbx_seq_one_letter_code
_entity_poly.pdbx_strand_id
1 'polypeptide(L)'
;MVNVLAELRPIAWSVRDAVAYEVALEGAGQVIGLYAELMAAEEAADEPDEDAIGRLRARQEIWAARRRELRPQHADEIAAIRSEAEDLLAEPAAEDALAGPAAEDAFAGPVGEDAFAGPVGEDAFAGPDAED
;
A
#
# COMPACT_ATOMS: atom_id res chain seq x y z
N MET A 1 -45.64 12.27 0.72
CA MET A 1 -44.71 11.13 0.83
C MET A 1 -43.43 11.57 0.15
N VAL A 2 -42.42 11.99 0.92
CA VAL A 2 -41.15 12.48 0.36
C VAL A 2 -40.40 11.27 -0.17
N ASN A 3 -40.12 11.26 -1.48
CA ASN A 3 -39.46 10.14 -2.15
C ASN A 3 -37.95 10.23 -1.87
N VAL A 4 -37.49 9.56 -0.81
CA VAL A 4 -36.08 9.51 -0.40
C VAL A 4 -35.18 8.86 -1.46
N LEU A 5 -35.76 8.13 -2.43
CA LEU A 5 -35.02 7.52 -3.55
C LEU A 5 -34.61 8.52 -4.64
N ALA A 6 -35.10 9.77 -4.62
CA ALA A 6 -34.72 10.79 -5.61
C ALA A 6 -33.39 11.50 -5.28
N GLU A 7 -32.88 11.38 -4.06
CA GLU A 7 -31.63 12.01 -3.62
C GLU A 7 -30.41 11.08 -3.67
N LEU A 8 -30.62 9.77 -3.85
CA LEU A 8 -29.53 8.83 -4.09
C LEU A 8 -29.13 8.90 -5.57
N ARG A 9 -28.30 9.88 -5.93
CA ARG A 9 -27.50 9.81 -7.17
C ARG A 9 -26.75 8.48 -7.12
N PRO A 10 -27.05 7.50 -7.99
CA PRO A 10 -26.23 6.30 -8.05
C PRO A 10 -24.84 6.76 -8.50
N ILE A 11 -23.83 6.54 -7.66
CA ILE A 11 -22.44 6.67 -8.07
C ILE A 11 -22.24 5.57 -9.11
N ALA A 12 -22.46 5.90 -10.38
CA ALA A 12 -22.38 4.96 -11.49
C ALA A 12 -20.91 4.72 -11.81
N TRP A 13 -20.29 3.83 -11.03
CA TRP A 13 -18.96 3.33 -11.32
C TRP A 13 -19.00 2.59 -12.67
N SER A 14 -18.15 2.99 -13.62
CA SER A 14 -18.10 2.29 -14.89
C SER A 14 -17.29 1.00 -14.75
N VAL A 15 -17.63 -0.03 -15.55
CA VAL A 15 -16.86 -1.29 -15.60
C VAL A 15 -15.38 -1.02 -15.91
N ARG A 16 -15.09 0.03 -16.69
CA ARG A 16 -13.71 0.44 -17.01
C ARG A 16 -12.95 0.91 -15.77
N ASP A 17 -13.59 1.71 -14.94
CA ASP A 17 -12.98 2.22 -13.70
C ASP A 17 -12.76 1.09 -12.70
N ALA A 18 -13.63 0.06 -12.71
CA ALA A 18 -13.44 -1.14 -11.90
C ALA A 18 -12.24 -1.95 -12.31
N VAL A 19 -12.12 -2.20 -13.61
CA VAL A 19 -10.92 -2.87 -14.14
C VAL A 19 -9.67 -2.05 -13.86
N ALA A 20 -9.71 -0.72 -14.00
CA ALA A 20 -8.55 0.12 -13.71
C ALA A 20 -8.11 0.04 -12.23
N TYR A 21 -9.07 0.05 -11.30
CA TYR A 21 -8.81 -0.13 -9.88
C TYR A 21 -8.15 -1.48 -9.57
N GLU A 22 -8.70 -2.58 -10.10
CA GLU A 22 -8.12 -3.92 -9.89
C GLU A 22 -6.71 -4.03 -10.48
N VAL A 23 -6.49 -3.49 -11.67
CA VAL A 23 -5.16 -3.45 -12.30
C VAL A 23 -4.17 -2.65 -11.45
N ALA A 24 -4.60 -1.54 -10.85
CA ALA A 24 -3.76 -0.77 -9.94
C ALA A 24 -3.42 -1.54 -8.65
N LEU A 25 -4.39 -2.24 -8.05
CA LEU A 25 -4.15 -3.08 -6.86
C LEU A 25 -3.17 -4.22 -7.14
N GLU A 26 -3.26 -4.82 -8.32
CA GLU A 26 -2.38 -5.90 -8.77
C GLU A 26 -0.98 -5.36 -9.07
N GLY A 27 -0.85 -4.26 -9.81
CA GLY A 27 0.44 -3.61 -10.09
C GLY A 27 1.16 -3.21 -8.81
N ALA A 28 0.46 -2.61 -7.85
CA ALA A 28 1.02 -2.31 -6.53
C ALA A 28 1.48 -3.57 -5.78
N GLY A 29 0.73 -4.68 -5.90
CA GLY A 29 1.13 -5.97 -5.33
C GLY A 29 2.41 -6.53 -5.93
N GLN A 30 2.56 -6.44 -7.25
CA GLN A 30 3.76 -6.90 -7.96
C GLN A 30 4.99 -6.08 -7.58
N VAL A 31 4.85 -4.76 -7.46
CA VAL A 31 5.94 -3.88 -7.00
C VAL A 31 6.36 -4.19 -5.56
N ILE A 32 5.40 -4.47 -4.66
CA ILE A 32 5.70 -4.91 -3.28
C ILE A 32 6.49 -6.23 -3.28
N GLY A 33 6.13 -7.16 -4.18
CA GLY A 33 6.84 -8.41 -4.38
C GLY A 33 8.26 -8.20 -4.90
N LEU A 34 8.44 -7.32 -5.89
CA LEU A 34 9.75 -6.93 -6.41
C LEU A 34 10.67 -6.41 -5.29
N TYR A 35 10.19 -5.50 -4.45
CA TYR A 35 10.99 -5.00 -3.33
C TYR A 35 11.32 -6.10 -2.31
N ALA A 36 10.42 -7.07 -2.09
CA ALA A 36 10.72 -8.21 -1.22
C ALA A 36 11.84 -9.08 -1.79
N GLU A 37 11.84 -9.34 -3.09
CA GLU A 37 12.89 -10.10 -3.77
C GLU A 37 14.24 -9.36 -3.74
N LEU A 38 14.24 -8.04 -3.98
CA LEU A 38 15.45 -7.22 -3.91
C LEU A 38 16.04 -7.19 -2.49
N MET A 39 15.20 -7.05 -1.46
CA MET A 39 15.66 -7.11 -0.06
C MET A 39 16.24 -8.49 0.26
N ALA A 40 15.56 -9.58 -0.16
CA ALA A 40 16.05 -10.93 0.09
C ALA A 40 17.38 -11.20 -0.63
N ALA A 41 17.58 -10.62 -1.82
CA ALA A 41 18.86 -10.70 -2.55
C ALA A 41 19.98 -9.94 -1.81
N GLU A 42 19.69 -8.75 -1.29
CA GLU A 42 20.64 -7.94 -0.51
C GLU A 42 20.99 -8.61 0.83
N GLU A 43 20.01 -9.14 1.56
CA GLU A 43 20.21 -9.89 2.80
C GLU A 43 21.03 -11.17 2.60
N ALA A 44 20.96 -11.78 1.41
CA ALA A 44 21.72 -12.98 1.06
C ALA A 44 23.13 -12.68 0.53
N ALA A 45 23.50 -11.41 0.33
CA ALA A 45 24.82 -11.03 -0.12
C ALA A 45 25.90 -11.35 0.94
N ASP A 46 27.15 -11.52 0.48
CA ASP A 46 28.28 -11.80 1.38
C ASP A 46 28.52 -10.64 2.37
N GLU A 47 28.17 -9.41 1.97
CA GLU A 47 28.22 -8.19 2.79
C GLU A 47 26.94 -7.39 2.57
N PRO A 48 25.88 -7.63 3.37
CA PRO A 48 24.62 -6.93 3.24
C PRO A 48 24.73 -5.43 3.56
N ASP A 49 24.19 -4.57 2.69
CA ASP A 49 24.04 -3.13 2.97
C ASP A 49 22.72 -2.87 3.72
N GLU A 50 22.81 -2.66 5.05
CA GLU A 50 21.66 -2.34 5.90
C GLU A 50 20.95 -1.04 5.46
N ASP A 51 21.68 -0.05 4.94
CA ASP A 51 21.07 1.19 4.45
C ASP A 51 20.30 0.94 3.14
N ALA A 52 20.79 0.06 2.27
CA ALA A 52 20.08 -0.36 1.07
C ALA A 52 18.79 -1.11 1.41
N ILE A 53 18.86 -2.06 2.35
CA ILE A 53 17.69 -2.80 2.86
C ILE A 53 16.67 -1.81 3.46
N GLY A 54 17.13 -0.84 4.24
CA GLY A 54 16.29 0.22 4.82
C GLY A 54 15.55 1.04 3.75
N ARG A 55 16.24 1.41 2.67
CA ARG A 55 15.63 2.15 1.53
C ARG A 55 14.58 1.31 0.80
N LEU A 56 14.90 0.04 0.50
CA LEU A 56 13.97 -0.88 -0.16
C LEU A 56 12.72 -1.11 0.70
N ARG A 57 12.88 -1.28 2.01
CA ARG A 57 11.78 -1.47 2.96
C ARG A 57 10.88 -0.24 3.04
N ALA A 58 11.45 0.95 3.16
CA ALA A 58 10.68 2.19 3.19
C ALA A 58 9.82 2.34 1.92
N ARG A 59 10.39 1.98 0.76
CA ARG A 59 9.65 2.01 -0.50
C ARG A 59 8.54 0.96 -0.57
N GLN A 60 8.80 -0.25 -0.09
CA GLN A 60 7.78 -1.29 0.03
C GLN A 60 6.61 -0.83 0.92
N GLU A 61 6.89 -0.19 2.05
CA GLU A 61 5.89 0.34 2.97
C GLU A 61 5.03 1.44 2.32
N ILE A 62 5.64 2.33 1.53
CA ILE A 62 4.90 3.34 0.75
C ILE A 62 3.92 2.68 -0.23
N TRP A 63 4.37 1.69 -1.00
CA TRP A 63 3.51 0.96 -1.93
C TRP A 63 2.41 0.17 -1.21
N ALA A 64 2.71 -0.42 -0.05
CA ALA A 64 1.73 -1.11 0.78
C ALA A 64 0.66 -0.16 1.34
N ALA A 65 1.04 1.03 1.80
CA ALA A 65 0.13 2.08 2.24
C ALA A 65 -0.78 2.54 1.09
N ARG A 66 -0.20 2.89 -0.08
CA ARG A 66 -0.94 3.27 -1.29
C ARG A 66 -1.98 2.22 -1.65
N ARG A 67 -1.60 0.93 -1.69
CA ARG A 67 -2.52 -0.18 -1.99
C ARG A 67 -3.65 -0.32 -0.97
N ARG A 68 -3.36 -0.15 0.34
CA ARG A 68 -4.33 -0.26 1.43
C ARG A 68 -5.33 0.90 1.44
N GLU A 69 -4.87 2.08 1.07
CA GLU A 69 -5.65 3.32 1.05
C GLU A 69 -6.36 3.58 -0.28
N LEU A 70 -5.97 2.88 -1.34
CA LEU A 70 -6.60 2.99 -2.65
C LEU A 70 -8.09 2.66 -2.57
N ARG A 71 -8.89 3.51 -3.20
CA ARG A 71 -10.32 3.32 -3.36
C ARG A 71 -10.70 3.51 -4.83
N PRO A 72 -11.80 2.91 -5.30
CA PRO A 72 -12.29 3.08 -6.66
C PRO A 72 -12.48 4.54 -7.10
N GLN A 73 -12.77 5.45 -6.18
CA GLN A 73 -12.94 6.87 -6.46
C GLN A 73 -11.62 7.64 -6.70
N HIS A 74 -10.45 7.06 -6.40
CA HIS A 74 -9.15 7.74 -6.54
C HIS A 74 -8.62 7.59 -7.97
N ALA A 75 -9.32 8.13 -8.96
CA ALA A 75 -8.99 7.94 -10.38
C ALA A 75 -7.56 8.38 -10.74
N ASP A 76 -7.10 9.51 -10.17
CA ASP A 76 -5.75 10.03 -10.40
C ASP A 76 -4.68 9.12 -9.79
N GLU A 77 -4.89 8.63 -8.56
CA GLU A 77 -3.99 7.71 -7.88
C GLU A 77 -3.95 6.33 -8.57
N ILE A 78 -5.10 5.84 -9.06
CA ILE A 78 -5.19 4.62 -9.86
C ILE A 78 -4.33 4.75 -11.13
N ALA A 79 -4.39 5.90 -11.81
CA ALA A 79 -3.57 6.15 -12.99
C ALA A 79 -2.07 6.26 -12.66
N ALA A 80 -1.73 6.95 -11.57
CA ALA A 80 -0.35 7.10 -11.09
C ALA A 80 0.27 5.75 -10.73
N ILE A 81 -0.40 4.96 -9.87
CA ILE A 81 0.02 3.61 -9.46
C ILE A 81 0.27 2.74 -10.69
N ARG A 82 -0.61 2.79 -11.69
CA ARG A 82 -0.45 1.98 -12.90
C ARG A 82 0.77 2.39 -13.71
N SER A 83 0.95 3.69 -13.96
CA SER A 83 2.12 4.18 -14.71
C SER A 83 3.41 3.85 -13.98
N GLU A 84 3.49 4.16 -12.69
CA GLU A 84 4.69 3.93 -11.88
C GLU A 84 5.01 2.43 -11.73
N ALA A 85 4.00 1.58 -11.59
CA ALA A 85 4.21 0.13 -11.54
C ALA A 85 4.67 -0.42 -12.89
N GLU A 86 4.09 0.06 -14.00
CA GLU A 86 4.53 -0.32 -15.35
C GLU A 86 6.01 0.05 -15.56
N ASP A 87 6.42 1.25 -15.15
CA ASP A 87 7.81 1.72 -15.26
C ASP A 87 8.78 0.86 -14.40
N LEU A 88 8.44 0.64 -13.12
CA LEU A 88 9.28 -0.15 -12.20
C LEU A 88 9.41 -1.61 -12.60
N LEU A 89 8.35 -2.20 -13.16
CA LEU A 89 8.35 -3.60 -13.58
C LEU A 89 8.99 -3.81 -14.95
N ALA A 90 9.04 -2.79 -15.80
CA ALA A 90 9.72 -2.85 -17.10
C ALA A 90 11.25 -2.84 -16.96
N GLU A 91 11.77 -2.06 -16.00
CA GLU A 91 13.21 -1.93 -15.75
C GLU A 91 13.53 -2.14 -14.26
N PRO A 92 13.56 -3.40 -13.76
CA PRO A 92 13.82 -3.69 -12.35
C PRO A 92 15.29 -3.50 -11.94
N ALA A 93 16.04 -2.61 -12.60
CA ALA A 93 17.44 -2.36 -12.25
C ALA A 93 17.52 -1.95 -10.77
N ALA A 94 18.18 -2.76 -9.95
CA ALA A 94 18.25 -2.58 -8.50
C ALA A 94 18.73 -1.17 -8.09
N GLU A 95 19.53 -0.53 -8.94
CA GLU A 95 20.03 0.84 -8.78
C GLU A 95 18.95 1.90 -9.03
N ASP A 96 18.01 1.63 -9.95
CA ASP A 96 16.92 2.56 -10.32
C ASP A 96 15.66 2.34 -9.46
N ALA A 97 15.45 1.13 -8.93
CA ALA A 97 14.44 0.85 -7.90
C ALA A 97 14.67 1.68 -6.62
N LEU A 98 15.92 2.10 -6.38
CA LEU A 98 16.33 3.03 -5.32
C LEU A 98 16.22 4.52 -5.73
N ALA A 99 16.21 4.83 -7.04
CA ALA A 99 16.24 6.19 -7.59
C ALA A 99 14.90 6.68 -8.16
N GLY A 100 13.94 5.77 -8.42
CA GLY A 100 12.62 6.10 -8.94
C GLY A 100 11.86 7.06 -8.01
N PRO A 101 11.06 8.00 -8.54
CA PRO A 101 10.47 9.07 -7.75
C PRO A 101 9.59 8.46 -6.66
N ALA A 102 9.96 8.67 -5.40
CA ALA A 102 8.98 8.60 -4.33
C ALA A 102 8.12 9.84 -4.57
N ALA A 103 7.02 9.68 -5.31
CA ALA A 103 6.13 10.77 -5.67
C ALA A 103 5.98 11.70 -4.46
N GLU A 104 6.58 12.88 -4.58
CA GLU A 104 6.53 13.90 -3.57
C GLU A 104 5.06 14.23 -3.36
N ASP A 105 4.57 14.01 -2.14
CA ASP A 105 3.48 14.81 -1.57
C ASP A 105 2.07 14.63 -2.18
N ALA A 106 1.63 13.40 -2.46
CA ALA A 106 0.26 13.13 -2.94
C ALA A 106 -0.72 12.55 -1.90
N PHE A 107 -0.37 12.50 -0.60
CA PHE A 107 -1.37 12.21 0.45
C PHE A 107 -2.09 13.50 0.91
N ALA A 108 -2.63 14.24 -0.05
CA ALA A 108 -3.55 15.35 0.17
C ALA A 108 -4.96 14.98 -0.36
N GLY A 109 -5.51 13.88 0.15
CA GLY A 109 -6.92 13.51 0.04
C GLY A 109 -7.54 13.46 1.45
N PRO A 110 -8.83 13.82 1.63
CA PRO A 110 -9.35 14.24 2.94
C PRO A 110 -9.16 13.16 3.99
N VAL A 111 -8.64 13.59 5.16
CA VAL A 111 -8.65 12.83 6.40
C VAL A 111 -10.07 12.32 6.63
N GLY A 112 -10.31 11.07 6.29
CA GLY A 112 -11.46 10.35 6.81
C GLY A 112 -11.18 10.13 8.28
N GLU A 113 -11.83 10.93 9.13
CA GLU A 113 -11.95 10.65 10.55
C GLU A 113 -12.50 9.22 10.71
N ASP A 114 -11.62 8.26 10.94
CA ASP A 114 -11.98 7.02 11.60
C ASP A 114 -10.96 6.79 12.71
N ALA A 115 -11.38 7.19 13.90
CA ALA A 115 -10.66 7.00 15.13
C ALA A 115 -10.36 5.50 15.30
N PHE A 116 -9.08 5.15 15.29
CA PHE A 116 -8.61 3.86 15.78
C PHE A 116 -8.90 3.77 17.28
N ALA A 117 -10.09 3.30 17.64
CA ALA A 117 -10.38 2.68 18.92
C ALA A 117 -10.14 1.18 18.77
N GLY A 118 -8.88 0.74 18.86
CA GLY A 118 -8.57 -0.66 19.06
C GLY A 118 -8.64 -1.01 20.56
N PRO A 119 -9.26 -2.12 20.99
CA PRO A 119 -9.00 -2.65 22.32
C PRO A 119 -7.57 -3.19 22.37
N VAL A 120 -6.75 -2.67 23.28
CA VAL A 120 -5.44 -3.25 23.59
C VAL A 120 -5.72 -4.61 24.24
N GLY A 121 -5.41 -5.68 23.51
CA GLY A 121 -5.33 -7.03 24.06
C GLY A 121 -4.01 -7.18 24.81
N GLU A 122 -4.06 -7.07 26.13
CA GLU A 122 -2.99 -7.53 27.01
C GLU A 122 -3.28 -8.97 27.43
N ASP A 123 -2.79 -9.92 26.65
CA ASP A 123 -2.74 -11.33 27.05
C ASP A 123 -1.33 -11.61 27.57
N ALA A 124 -1.09 -11.25 28.83
CA ALA A 124 0.17 -11.50 29.52
C ALA A 124 0.06 -12.79 30.34
N PHE A 125 0.62 -13.87 29.81
CA PHE A 125 0.91 -15.10 30.56
C PHE A 125 1.94 -14.82 31.66
N ALA A 126 1.60 -15.11 32.92
CA ALA A 126 2.54 -15.45 33.98
C ALA A 126 1.88 -16.44 34.97
N GLY A 127 2.60 -17.52 35.27
CA GLY A 127 2.12 -18.74 35.93
C GLY A 127 1.89 -18.69 37.44
N PRO A 128 1.69 -19.87 38.07
CA PRO A 128 0.90 -20.02 39.30
C PRO A 128 1.73 -20.13 40.58
N ASP A 129 1.20 -19.65 41.70
CA ASP A 129 1.49 -20.12 43.06
C ASP A 129 0.29 -19.68 43.94
N ALA A 130 -0.58 -20.60 44.37
CA ALA A 130 -0.48 -21.41 45.59
C ALA A 130 -0.68 -20.57 46.86
N GLU A 131 -1.84 -20.71 47.51
CA GLU A 131 -2.07 -20.24 48.87
C GLU A 131 -2.77 -21.39 49.66
N ASP A 132 -2.30 -21.60 50.89
CA ASP A 132 -2.87 -22.45 51.96
C ASP A 132 -4.05 -21.74 52.64
#